data_AF-A0A444J8C6-F1
#
_entry.id   AF-A0A444J8C6-F1
#
_cell.length_a   1.000
_cell.length_b   1.000
_cell.length_c   1.000
_cell.angle_alpha   90.00
_cell.angle_beta   90.00
_cell.angle_gamma   90.00
#
_symmetry.space_group_name_H-M   'P 1'
#
loop_
_entity.id
_entity.type
_entity.pdbx_description
1 polymer ?
#
loop_
_entity_poly.entity_id
_entity_poly.type
_entity_poly.pdbx_seq_one_letter_code
_entity_poly.pdbx_strand_id
1 'polypeptide(L)'
;MKMKRIRQKAEKLGLDSNNIKKTELIQAIQVEEGNFPCFRTERNSCDQVNCCWRNDCLSPGWCKGARLEQVKEELENLMENIDELKTKTRILVGQNKDDVLKEFKKIEKQGEEEIISTIQILGKASEKAWKNTKKGLDHSWEDIAKALKKLTAKF
;
A
#
# COMPACT_ATOMS: atom_id res chain seq x y z
N MET A 1 24.57 -33.28 6.91
CA MET A 1 24.36 -34.64 7.44
C MET A 1 23.50 -34.64 8.71
N LYS A 2 22.47 -35.52 8.72
CA LYS A 2 21.58 -35.70 9.89
C LYS A 2 22.27 -36.52 10.99
N MET A 3 21.96 -36.23 12.27
CA MET A 3 22.55 -36.92 13.44
C MET A 3 22.52 -38.45 13.36
N LYS A 4 21.44 -39.05 12.85
CA LYS A 4 21.33 -40.51 12.67
C LYS A 4 22.51 -41.10 11.87
N ARG A 5 22.91 -40.46 10.76
CA ARG A 5 24.03 -40.93 9.94
C ARG A 5 25.39 -40.72 10.61
N ILE A 6 25.50 -39.70 11.47
CA ILE A 6 26.72 -39.40 12.23
C ILE A 6 26.95 -40.51 13.26
N ARG A 7 25.91 -40.88 14.01
CA ARG A 7 25.97 -42.00 14.96
C ARG A 7 26.33 -43.32 14.28
N GLN A 8 25.74 -43.60 13.11
CA GLN A 8 26.10 -44.78 12.32
C GLN A 8 27.57 -44.81 11.87
N LYS A 9 28.18 -43.64 11.62
CA LYS A 9 29.63 -43.55 11.33
C LYS A 9 30.46 -43.79 12.59
N ALA A 10 30.08 -43.19 13.72
CA ALA A 10 30.74 -43.38 15.00
C ALA A 10 30.72 -44.84 15.46
N GLU A 11 29.56 -45.51 15.38
CA GLU A 11 29.40 -46.92 15.75
C GLU A 11 30.31 -47.85 14.95
N LYS A 12 30.47 -47.59 13.63
CA LYS A 12 31.38 -48.37 12.77
C LYS A 12 32.85 -48.24 13.15
N LEU A 13 33.19 -47.16 13.87
CA LEU A 13 34.53 -46.85 14.34
C LEU A 13 34.70 -47.18 15.83
N GLY A 14 33.70 -47.79 16.48
CA GLY A 14 33.76 -48.15 17.90
C GLY A 14 33.62 -46.97 18.86
N LEU A 15 33.15 -45.81 18.40
CA LEU A 15 32.99 -44.61 19.22
C LEU A 15 31.62 -44.60 19.92
N ASP A 16 31.60 -44.30 21.22
CA ASP A 16 30.35 -44.01 21.94
C ASP A 16 29.77 -42.67 21.45
N SER A 17 28.49 -42.67 21.09
CA SER A 17 27.79 -41.50 20.57
C SER A 17 26.68 -40.99 21.49
N ASN A 18 26.55 -41.57 22.69
CA ASN A 18 25.56 -41.18 23.68
C ASN A 18 25.92 -39.84 24.33
N ASN A 19 24.96 -38.92 24.40
CA ASN A 19 25.08 -37.60 25.06
C ASN A 19 26.24 -36.68 24.58
N ILE A 20 26.85 -36.94 23.41
CA ILE A 20 27.89 -36.08 22.83
C ILE A 20 27.29 -35.06 21.84
N LYS A 21 27.82 -33.82 21.82
CA LYS A 21 27.39 -32.80 20.85
C LYS A 21 27.79 -33.17 19.44
N LYS A 22 27.00 -32.74 18.44
CA LYS A 22 27.28 -32.99 17.01
C LYS A 22 28.72 -32.63 16.62
N THR A 23 29.23 -31.49 17.06
CA THR A 23 30.59 -31.03 16.73
C THR A 23 31.66 -31.97 17.28
N GLU A 24 31.58 -32.28 18.58
CA GLU A 24 32.53 -33.14 19.29
C GLU A 24 32.52 -34.56 18.68
N LEU A 25 31.35 -35.10 18.38
CA LEU A 25 31.23 -36.44 17.77
C LEU A 25 31.85 -36.49 16.36
N ILE A 26 31.65 -35.45 15.55
CA ILE A 26 32.27 -35.40 14.21
C ILE A 26 33.78 -35.27 14.32
N GLN A 27 34.28 -34.44 15.24
CA GLN A 27 35.72 -34.30 15.47
C GLN A 27 36.34 -35.62 15.94
N ALA A 28 35.67 -36.36 16.83
CA ALA A 28 36.11 -37.70 17.24
C ALA A 28 36.14 -38.68 16.05
N ILE A 29 35.10 -38.68 15.20
CA ILE A 29 35.09 -39.48 13.97
C ILE A 29 36.25 -39.09 13.05
N GLN A 30 36.55 -37.80 12.88
CA GLN A 30 37.67 -37.36 12.06
C GLN A 30 39.00 -37.90 12.57
N VAL A 31 39.24 -37.86 13.88
CA VAL A 31 40.46 -38.42 14.51
C VAL A 31 40.57 -39.91 14.25
N GLU A 32 39.47 -40.65 14.44
CA GLU A 32 39.44 -42.11 14.23
C GLU A 32 39.54 -42.50 12.74
N GLU A 33 39.08 -41.64 11.83
CA GLU A 33 39.32 -41.75 10.39
C GLU A 33 40.77 -41.35 9.98
N GLY A 34 41.64 -40.99 10.93
CA GLY A 34 43.03 -40.57 10.69
C GLY A 34 43.17 -39.13 10.17
N ASN A 35 42.12 -38.32 10.27
CA ASN A 35 42.06 -36.95 9.78
C ASN A 35 42.24 -35.93 10.92
N PHE A 36 42.64 -34.71 10.55
CA PHE A 36 42.64 -33.59 11.49
C PHE A 36 41.18 -33.25 11.90
N PRO A 37 40.87 -33.03 13.20
CA PRO A 37 39.54 -32.69 13.70
C PRO A 37 39.13 -31.25 13.34
N CYS A 38 39.06 -30.94 12.05
CA CYS A 38 38.80 -29.59 11.55
C CYS A 38 37.33 -29.20 11.55
N PHE A 39 36.40 -30.14 11.76
CA PHE A 39 34.98 -29.85 11.67
C PHE A 39 34.64 -28.73 12.63
N ARG A 40 34.11 -27.64 12.07
CA ARG A 40 33.71 -26.49 12.87
C ARG A 40 34.86 -25.96 13.75
N THR A 41 36.06 -25.87 13.18
CA THR A 41 37.18 -25.05 13.69
C THR A 41 37.20 -23.72 12.93
N GLU A 42 37.56 -22.59 13.57
CA GLU A 42 37.42 -21.19 13.06
C GLU A 42 38.21 -20.90 11.74
N ARG A 43 37.97 -21.68 10.68
CA ARG A 43 38.49 -21.49 9.32
C ARG A 43 37.37 -20.96 8.45
N ASN A 44 37.58 -19.76 7.92
CA ASN A 44 36.64 -19.11 7.00
C ASN A 44 36.62 -19.76 5.60
N SER A 45 37.54 -20.69 5.32
CA SER A 45 37.62 -21.42 4.06
C SER A 45 38.10 -22.86 4.25
N CYS A 46 37.65 -23.75 3.38
CA CYS A 46 38.02 -25.16 3.33
C CYS A 46 38.15 -25.59 1.86
N ASP A 47 39.35 -26.04 1.48
CA ASP A 47 39.75 -26.48 0.14
C ASP A 47 39.39 -27.96 -0.15
N GLN A 48 39.07 -28.73 0.90
CA GLN A 48 38.64 -30.12 0.79
C GLN A 48 37.20 -30.25 0.26
N VAL A 49 37.04 -30.12 -1.06
CA VAL A 49 35.73 -30.18 -1.75
C VAL A 49 35.01 -31.51 -1.56
N ASN A 50 35.74 -32.61 -1.40
CA ASN A 50 35.20 -33.96 -1.23
C ASN A 50 34.95 -34.36 0.23
N CYS A 51 35.10 -33.43 1.18
CA CYS A 51 34.84 -33.72 2.59
C CYS A 51 33.35 -34.00 2.82
N CYS A 52 33.03 -35.17 3.37
CA CYS A 52 31.63 -35.56 3.63
C CYS A 52 30.92 -34.67 4.68
N TRP A 53 31.70 -33.90 5.44
CA TRP A 53 31.22 -32.95 6.45
C TRP A 53 31.04 -31.52 5.92
N ARG A 54 31.49 -31.24 4.68
CA ARG A 54 31.63 -29.88 4.14
C ARG A 54 30.35 -29.04 4.21
N ASN A 55 29.22 -29.59 3.77
CA ASN A 55 27.94 -28.86 3.77
C ASN A 55 27.48 -28.48 5.19
N ASP A 56 27.77 -29.31 6.19
CA ASP A 56 27.45 -29.00 7.59
C ASP A 56 28.49 -28.07 8.24
N CYS A 57 29.72 -28.11 7.74
CA CYS A 57 30.82 -27.26 8.20
C CYS A 57 30.62 -25.81 7.71
N LEU A 58 30.15 -25.64 6.47
CA LEU A 58 29.94 -24.35 5.81
C LEU A 58 28.49 -23.84 5.90
N SER A 59 27.63 -24.52 6.67
CA SER A 59 26.24 -24.09 6.80
C SER A 59 26.15 -22.68 7.41
N PRO A 60 25.29 -21.79 6.88
CA PRO A 60 25.05 -20.47 7.46
C PRO A 60 24.72 -20.57 8.96
N GLY A 61 25.33 -19.71 9.78
CA GLY A 61 25.07 -19.65 11.22
C GLY A 61 26.07 -20.38 12.13
N TRP A 62 27.15 -20.95 11.59
CA TRP A 62 28.21 -21.54 12.41
C TRP A 62 29.44 -20.64 12.62
N CYS A 63 29.78 -19.77 11.68
CA CYS A 63 30.84 -18.79 11.88
C CYS A 63 30.35 -17.69 12.85
N LYS A 64 31.14 -17.34 13.88
CA LYS A 64 30.90 -16.12 14.67
C LYS A 64 30.77 -14.94 13.69
N GLY A 65 29.66 -14.20 13.77
CA GLY A 65 29.35 -13.10 12.85
C GLY A 65 28.39 -13.45 11.71
N ALA A 66 28.29 -14.70 11.24
CA ALA A 66 27.41 -15.03 10.09
C ALA A 66 25.93 -14.68 10.33
N ARG A 67 25.45 -14.80 11.57
CA ARG A 67 24.10 -14.38 11.95
C ARG A 67 23.95 -12.86 12.04
N LEU A 68 25.00 -12.16 12.47
CA LEU A 68 24.99 -10.70 12.57
C LEU A 68 24.95 -10.09 11.17
N GLU A 69 25.76 -10.59 10.25
CA GLU A 69 25.82 -10.15 8.86
C GLU A 69 24.53 -10.48 8.12
N GLN A 70 23.95 -11.66 8.33
CA GLN A 70 22.62 -11.98 7.81
C GLN A 70 21.55 -10.99 8.34
N VAL A 71 21.57 -10.70 9.65
CA VAL A 71 20.62 -9.75 10.26
C VAL A 71 20.85 -8.32 9.75
N LYS A 72 22.10 -7.93 9.46
CA LYS A 72 22.43 -6.62 8.85
C LYS A 72 21.87 -6.52 7.43
N GLU A 73 22.06 -7.55 6.61
CA GLU A 73 21.52 -7.58 5.24
C GLU A 73 19.99 -7.59 5.24
N GLU A 74 19.36 -8.34 6.15
CA GLU A 74 17.91 -8.30 6.36
C GLU A 74 17.44 -6.90 6.80
N LEU A 75 18.19 -6.22 7.67
CA LEU A 75 17.88 -4.86 8.11
C LEU A 75 17.98 -3.84 6.97
N GLU A 76 19.03 -3.93 6.15
CA GLU A 76 19.22 -3.07 4.97
C GLU A 76 18.07 -3.26 3.96
N ASN A 77 17.72 -4.50 3.64
CA ASN A 77 16.58 -4.80 2.77
C ASN A 77 15.25 -4.28 3.35
N LEU A 78 15.04 -4.38 4.67
CA LEU A 78 13.85 -3.84 5.32
C LEU A 78 13.80 -2.30 5.26
N MET A 79 14.95 -1.64 5.40
CA MET A 79 15.03 -0.18 5.27
C MET A 79 14.67 0.28 3.84
N GLU A 80 15.17 -0.42 2.81
CA GLU A 80 14.80 -0.14 1.42
C GLU A 80 13.30 -0.32 1.17
N ASN A 81 12.71 -1.41 1.68
CA ASN A 81 11.27 -1.65 1.58
C ASN A 81 10.44 -0.55 2.26
N ILE A 82 10.87 -0.07 3.43
CA ILE A 82 10.21 1.04 4.13
C ILE A 82 10.21 2.30 3.27
N ASP A 83 11.32 2.63 2.62
CA ASP A 83 11.43 3.83 1.79
C ASP A 83 10.63 3.73 0.49
N GLU A 84 10.54 2.53 -0.09
CA GLU A 84 9.64 2.26 -1.21
C GLU A 84 8.17 2.46 -0.81
N LEU A 85 7.76 1.91 0.34
CA LEU A 85 6.40 2.05 0.87
C LEU A 85 6.04 3.50 1.19
N LYS A 86 6.98 4.27 1.77
CA LYS A 86 6.79 5.72 2.00
C LYS A 86 6.57 6.45 0.67
N THR A 87 7.36 6.14 -0.36
CA THR A 87 7.25 6.76 -1.67
C THR A 87 5.90 6.45 -2.33
N LYS A 88 5.48 5.18 -2.34
CA LYS A 88 4.15 4.77 -2.84
C LYS A 88 3.01 5.47 -2.13
N THR A 89 3.09 5.58 -0.81
CA THR A 89 2.08 6.29 0.00
C THR A 89 1.98 7.76 -0.39
N ARG A 90 3.12 8.45 -0.57
CA ARG A 90 3.14 9.86 -0.99
C ARG A 90 2.49 10.07 -2.35
N ILE A 91 2.75 9.18 -3.31
CA ILE A 91 2.14 9.21 -4.65
C ILE A 91 0.64 9.01 -4.56
N LEU A 92 0.18 7.97 -3.85
CA LEU A 92 -1.26 7.68 -3.70
C LEU A 92 -2.01 8.82 -3.02
N VAL A 93 -1.44 9.43 -1.96
CA VAL A 93 -2.04 10.59 -1.30
C VAL A 93 -2.10 11.80 -2.25
N GLY A 94 -1.06 12.02 -3.06
CA GLY A 94 -1.06 13.06 -4.09
C GLY A 94 -2.14 12.85 -5.16
N GLN A 95 -2.20 11.64 -5.73
CA GLN A 95 -3.19 11.26 -6.74
C GLN A 95 -4.63 11.41 -6.21
N ASN A 96 -4.91 10.89 -5.01
CA ASN A 96 -6.23 11.02 -4.40
C ASN A 96 -6.61 12.49 -4.18
N LYS A 97 -5.67 13.35 -3.75
CA LYS A 97 -5.94 14.77 -3.57
C LYS A 97 -6.29 15.45 -4.90
N ASP A 98 -5.54 15.16 -5.95
CA ASP A 98 -5.75 15.75 -7.28
C ASP A 98 -7.08 15.31 -7.89
N ASP A 99 -7.46 14.05 -7.70
CA ASP A 99 -8.72 13.51 -8.21
C ASP A 99 -9.93 14.06 -7.45
N VAL A 100 -9.85 14.18 -6.11
CA VAL A 100 -10.88 14.86 -5.31
C VAL A 100 -11.04 16.33 -5.74
N LEU A 101 -9.93 17.03 -6.02
CA LEU A 101 -9.97 18.42 -6.46
C LEU A 101 -10.65 18.58 -7.83
N LYS A 102 -10.42 17.64 -8.76
CA LYS A 102 -11.10 17.63 -10.07
C LYS A 102 -12.59 17.41 -9.93
N GLU A 103 -13.02 16.45 -9.11
CA GLU A 103 -14.44 16.18 -8.87
C GLU A 103 -15.12 17.37 -8.19
N PHE A 104 -14.47 18.03 -7.22
CA PHE A 104 -15.01 19.21 -6.57
C PHE A 104 -15.25 20.36 -7.57
N LYS A 105 -14.27 20.66 -8.43
CA LYS A 105 -14.42 21.69 -9.48
C LYS A 105 -15.54 21.37 -10.47
N LYS A 106 -15.73 20.09 -10.79
CA LYS A 106 -16.81 19.64 -11.66
C LYS A 106 -18.18 19.88 -11.03
N ILE A 107 -18.33 19.54 -9.75
CA ILE A 107 -19.56 19.78 -8.98
C ILE A 107 -19.85 21.29 -8.89
N GLU A 108 -18.83 22.11 -8.60
CA GLU A 108 -18.96 23.57 -8.53
C GLU A 108 -19.52 24.13 -9.85
N LYS A 109 -18.92 23.75 -10.99
CA LYS A 109 -19.38 24.18 -12.31
C LYS A 109 -20.81 23.71 -12.61
N GLN A 110 -21.16 22.47 -12.24
CA GLN A 110 -22.52 21.95 -12.41
C GLN A 110 -23.54 22.74 -11.59
N GLY A 111 -23.21 23.06 -10.34
CA GLY A 111 -24.05 23.89 -9.48
C GLY A 111 -24.26 25.30 -10.07
N GLU A 112 -23.20 25.92 -10.59
CA GLU A 112 -23.30 27.22 -11.28
C GLU A 112 -24.22 27.17 -12.51
N GLU A 113 -24.06 26.16 -13.37
CA GLU A 113 -24.88 25.97 -14.57
C GLU A 113 -26.37 25.74 -14.21
N GLU A 114 -26.65 24.94 -13.19
CA GLU A 114 -28.01 24.68 -12.71
C GLU A 114 -28.66 25.95 -12.14
N ILE A 115 -27.93 26.71 -11.30
CA ILE A 115 -28.41 27.98 -10.73
C ILE A 115 -28.72 28.98 -11.85
N ILE A 116 -27.81 29.13 -12.83
CA ILE A 116 -28.01 30.02 -13.97
C ILE A 116 -29.26 29.62 -14.76
N SER A 117 -29.45 28.32 -15.03
CA SER A 117 -30.63 27.85 -15.77
C SER A 117 -31.93 28.14 -14.99
N THR A 118 -31.91 27.95 -13.68
CA THR A 118 -33.07 28.18 -12.80
C THR A 118 -33.44 29.66 -12.77
N ILE A 119 -32.44 30.55 -12.67
CA ILE A 119 -32.64 32.01 -12.72
C ILE A 119 -33.25 32.43 -14.06
N GLN A 120 -32.78 31.87 -15.17
CA GLN A 120 -33.34 32.18 -16.49
C GLN A 120 -34.81 31.74 -16.63
N ILE A 121 -35.16 30.55 -16.12
CA ILE A 121 -36.54 30.06 -16.10
C ILE A 121 -37.43 30.96 -15.25
N LEU A 122 -36.97 31.29 -14.04
CA LEU A 122 -37.68 32.18 -13.12
C LEU A 122 -37.91 33.57 -13.75
N GLY A 123 -36.89 34.13 -14.39
CA GLY A 123 -36.97 35.42 -15.09
C GLY A 123 -38.00 35.43 -16.22
N LYS A 124 -38.03 34.37 -17.04
CA LYS A 124 -39.05 34.23 -18.11
C LYS A 124 -40.45 34.09 -17.54
N ALA A 125 -40.60 33.32 -16.46
CA ALA A 125 -41.88 33.14 -15.79
C ALA A 125 -42.41 34.44 -15.18
N SER A 126 -41.54 35.21 -14.51
CA SER A 126 -41.89 36.50 -13.92
C SER A 126 -42.25 37.55 -14.98
N GLU A 127 -41.49 37.61 -16.08
CA GLU A 127 -41.80 38.52 -17.20
C GLU A 127 -43.17 38.21 -17.82
N LYS A 128 -43.48 36.92 -18.01
CA LYS A 128 -44.79 36.48 -18.51
C LYS A 128 -45.91 36.84 -17.54
N ALA A 129 -45.72 36.62 -16.24
CA ALA A 129 -46.69 37.00 -15.22
C ALA A 129 -46.93 38.51 -15.22
N TRP A 130 -45.88 39.33 -15.27
CA TRP A 130 -45.98 40.79 -15.31
C TRP A 130 -46.75 41.29 -16.54
N LYS A 131 -46.47 40.71 -17.72
CA LYS A 131 -47.20 41.03 -18.96
C LYS A 131 -48.71 40.72 -18.83
N ASN A 132 -49.06 39.60 -18.21
CA ASN A 132 -50.46 39.23 -18.02
C ASN A 132 -51.17 40.15 -17.02
N THR A 133 -50.54 40.45 -15.87
CA THR A 133 -51.08 41.37 -14.87
C THR A 133 -51.28 42.77 -15.46
N LYS A 134 -50.30 43.27 -16.20
CA LYS A 134 -50.39 44.57 -16.88
C LYS A 134 -51.57 44.61 -17.84
N LYS A 135 -51.73 43.60 -18.69
CA LYS A 135 -52.90 43.49 -19.59
C LYS A 135 -54.22 43.53 -18.81
N GLY A 136 -54.36 42.75 -17.74
CA GLY A 136 -55.59 42.75 -16.95
C GLY A 136 -55.92 44.12 -16.33
N LEU A 137 -54.89 44.82 -15.86
CA LEU A 137 -55.02 46.17 -15.32
C LEU A 137 -55.45 47.17 -16.41
N ASP A 138 -54.85 47.11 -17.60
CA ASP A 138 -55.19 47.96 -18.73
C ASP A 138 -56.67 47.76 -19.15
N HIS A 139 -57.14 46.51 -19.23
CA HIS A 139 -58.55 46.22 -19.53
C HIS A 139 -59.50 46.78 -18.44
N SER A 140 -59.12 46.62 -17.17
CA SER A 140 -59.91 47.14 -16.05
C SER A 140 -60.02 48.67 -16.10
N TRP A 141 -58.92 49.35 -16.43
CA TRP A 141 -58.91 50.80 -16.62
C TRP A 141 -59.81 51.25 -17.77
N GLU A 142 -59.80 50.54 -18.90
CA GLU A 142 -60.70 50.82 -20.02
C GLU A 142 -62.18 50.68 -19.64
N ASP A 143 -62.53 49.66 -18.86
CA ASP A 143 -63.91 49.43 -18.43
C ASP A 143 -64.38 50.50 -17.44
N ILE A 144 -63.51 50.91 -16.51
CA ILE A 144 -63.76 52.04 -15.62
C ILE A 144 -63.99 53.32 -16.44
N ALA A 145 -63.13 53.60 -17.42
CA ALA A 145 -63.24 54.77 -18.28
C ALA A 145 -64.56 54.76 -19.08
N LYS A 146 -64.98 53.60 -19.62
CA LYS A 146 -66.27 53.44 -20.31
C LYS A 146 -67.45 53.65 -19.38
N ALA A 147 -67.40 53.10 -18.16
CA ALA A 147 -68.45 53.27 -17.16
C ALA A 147 -68.62 54.74 -16.76
N LEU A 148 -67.51 55.45 -16.51
CA LEU A 148 -67.51 56.88 -16.23
C LEU A 148 -68.11 57.69 -17.39
N LYS A 149 -67.71 57.44 -18.64
CA LYS A 149 -68.29 58.09 -19.83
C LYS A 149 -69.81 57.89 -19.95
N LYS A 150 -70.30 56.68 -19.66
CA LYS A 150 -71.75 56.39 -19.66
C LYS A 150 -72.50 57.13 -18.57
N LEU A 151 -71.90 57.28 -17.39
CA LEU A 151 -72.49 58.04 -16.28
C LEU A 151 -72.55 59.53 -16.64
N THR A 152 -71.48 60.12 -17.16
CA THR A 152 -71.45 61.53 -17.55
C THR A 152 -72.39 61.86 -18.71
N ALA A 153 -72.74 60.89 -19.56
CA ALA A 153 -73.69 61.09 -20.65
C ALA A 153 -75.17 61.06 -20.22
N LYS A 154 -75.46 60.71 -18.95
CA LYS A 154 -76.81 60.69 -18.37
C LYS A 154 -77.13 61.93 -17.52
N PHE A 155 -76.15 62.81 -17.32
CA PHE A 155 -76.29 64.13 -16.73
C PHE A 155 -76.19 65.18 -17.84
#